data_AF-A0A2C7A8A1-F1
#
_entry.id   AF-A0A2C7A8A1-F1
#
_cell.length_a   1.000
_cell.length_b   1.000
_cell.length_c   1.000
_cell.angle_alpha   90.00
_cell.angle_beta   90.00
_cell.angle_gamma   90.00
#
_symmetry.space_group_name_H-M   'P 1'
#
loop_
_entity.id
_entity.type
_entity.pdbx_description
1 polymer ?
#
loop_
_entity_poly.entity_id
_entity_poly.type
_entity_poly.pdbx_seq_one_letter_code
_entity_poly.pdbx_strand_id
1 'polypeptide(L)'
;MERWAQAHPEQARDPDDIGTDYFDRDWSKFHAHAQEARELDETALRLLTVEELADLEVLFYIGRDRVHGEHYEEDLGRTLAEHRAKASLGSAVHHLMSKTNLLDAVVDGARAVGRPSLAAKLRALRPRA
;
A
#
# COMPACT_ATOMS: atom_id res chain seq x y z
N MET A 1 -0.49 -3.79 7.68
CA MET A 1 -1.45 -2.73 7.33
C MET A 1 -1.63 -1.67 8.41
N GLU A 2 -1.71 -2.00 9.70
CA GLU A 2 -1.77 -1.00 10.79
C GLU A 2 -0.63 0.03 10.74
N ARG A 3 0.61 -0.43 10.59
CA ARG A 3 1.80 0.44 10.44
C ARG A 3 1.69 1.37 9.22
N TRP A 4 1.16 0.87 8.10
CA TRP A 4 0.92 1.69 6.91
C TRP A 4 -0.11 2.79 7.21
N ALA A 5 -1.20 2.47 7.90
CA ALA A 5 -2.25 3.44 8.24
C ALA A 5 -1.75 4.54 9.21
N GLN A 6 -0.83 4.19 10.11
CA GLN A 6 -0.16 5.17 10.98
C GLN A 6 0.77 6.11 10.18
N ALA A 7 1.51 5.57 9.21
CA ALA A 7 2.41 6.35 8.35
C ALA A 7 1.66 7.19 7.29
N HIS A 8 0.41 6.85 6.98
CA HIS A 8 -0.43 7.54 6.00
C HIS A 8 -1.75 7.97 6.63
N PRO A 9 -1.74 8.93 7.58
CA PRO A 9 -2.96 9.45 8.17
C PRO A 9 -3.83 10.11 7.10
N GLU A 10 -5.16 10.11 7.31
CA GLU A 10 -6.05 10.92 6.48
C GLU A 10 -5.68 12.39 6.65
N GLN A 11 -5.22 13.00 5.56
CA GLN A 11 -4.89 14.41 5.56
C GLN A 11 -6.19 15.20 5.56
N ALA A 12 -6.43 15.95 6.64
CA ALA A 12 -7.40 17.02 6.60
C ALA A 12 -6.94 18.01 5.53
N ARG A 13 -7.80 18.32 4.56
CA ARG A 13 -7.49 19.26 3.50
C ARG A 13 -7.32 20.64 4.14
N ASP A 14 -6.09 21.04 4.37
CA ASP A 14 -5.76 22.40 4.79
C ASP A 14 -5.91 23.31 3.55
N PRO A 15 -6.88 24.24 3.54
CA PRO A 15 -7.07 25.15 2.40
C PRO A 15 -5.87 26.07 2.16
N ASP A 16 -4.99 26.26 3.16
CA ASP A 16 -3.80 27.09 3.07
C ASP A 16 -2.52 26.30 2.73
N ASP A 17 -2.60 24.96 2.64
CA ASP A 17 -1.50 24.11 2.20
C ASP A 17 -1.36 24.17 0.66
N ILE A 18 -0.54 25.10 0.20
CA ILE A 18 -0.16 25.28 -1.22
C ILE A 18 0.94 24.32 -1.69
N GLY A 19 1.30 23.32 -0.87
CA GLY A 19 2.32 22.33 -1.17
C GLY A 19 3.71 22.70 -0.67
N THR A 20 4.74 22.02 -1.21
CA THR A 20 6.13 22.22 -0.78
C THR A 20 6.70 23.52 -1.34
N ASP A 21 7.13 24.42 -0.45
CA ASP A 21 7.99 25.54 -0.85
C ASP A 21 9.36 25.00 -1.28
N TYR A 22 9.67 25.12 -2.57
CA TYR A 22 10.93 24.66 -3.14
C TYR A 22 12.12 25.59 -2.80
N PHE A 23 11.85 26.79 -2.30
CA PHE A 23 12.87 27.80 -1.98
C PHE A 23 13.22 27.84 -0.48
N ASP A 24 12.32 27.39 0.40
CA ASP A 24 12.56 27.22 1.83
C ASP A 24 12.22 25.80 2.30
N ARG A 25 13.04 24.84 1.84
CA ARG A 25 12.80 23.42 2.10
C ARG A 25 13.20 23.06 3.53
N ASP A 26 12.23 22.59 4.31
CA ASP A 26 12.49 21.96 5.59
C ASP A 26 13.14 20.58 5.38
N TRP A 27 14.47 20.57 5.35
CA TRP A 27 15.26 19.34 5.21
C TRP A 27 15.01 18.37 6.36
N SER A 28 14.66 18.83 7.55
CA SER A 28 14.38 17.96 8.69
C SER A 28 13.11 17.16 8.46
N LYS A 29 12.04 17.80 7.96
CA LYS A 29 10.82 17.11 7.54
C LYS A 29 11.07 16.10 6.42
N PHE A 30 11.89 16.45 5.43
CA PHE A 30 12.22 15.54 4.34
C PHE A 30 12.95 14.28 4.84
N HIS A 31 13.95 14.44 5.72
CA HIS A 31 14.66 13.31 6.31
C HIS A 31 13.75 12.45 7.20
N ALA A 32 12.89 13.08 8.01
CA ALA A 32 11.92 12.35 8.83
C ALA A 32 10.99 11.49 7.97
N HIS A 33 10.43 12.06 6.89
CA HIS A 33 9.57 11.32 5.97
C HIS A 33 10.30 10.16 5.28
N ALA A 34 11.53 10.39 4.82
CA ALA A 34 12.34 9.34 4.22
C ALA A 34 12.67 8.21 5.21
N GLN A 35 12.91 8.55 6.48
CA GLN A 35 13.15 7.57 7.54
C GLN A 35 11.88 6.74 7.83
N GLU A 36 10.72 7.38 7.96
CA GLU A 36 9.44 6.70 8.15
C GLU A 36 9.12 5.72 7.00
N ALA A 37 9.33 6.15 5.75
CA ALA A 37 9.15 5.29 4.59
C ALA A 37 10.09 4.08 4.62
N ARG A 38 11.36 4.29 4.96
CA ARG A 38 12.34 3.20 5.09
C ARG A 38 11.95 2.20 6.18
N GLU A 39 11.54 2.69 7.35
CA GLU A 39 11.13 1.82 8.47
C GLU A 39 9.87 1.01 8.13
N LEU A 40 8.94 1.60 7.38
CA LEU A 40 7.76 0.92 6.86
C LEU A 40 8.14 -0.19 5.87
N ASP A 41 9.03 0.11 4.92
CA ASP A 41 9.52 -0.86 3.93
C ASP A 41 10.27 -2.02 4.59
N GLU A 42 11.17 -1.73 5.53
CA GLU A 42 11.90 -2.75 6.30
C GLU A 42 10.94 -3.60 7.15
N THR A 43 9.86 -3.02 7.66
CA THR A 43 8.84 -3.76 8.40
C THR A 43 8.03 -4.66 7.47
N ALA A 44 7.62 -4.17 6.30
CA ALA A 44 6.92 -4.97 5.31
C ALA A 44 7.79 -6.15 4.82
N LEU A 45 9.07 -5.90 4.51
CA LEU A 45 10.01 -6.95 4.10
C LEU A 45 10.25 -8.03 5.16
N ARG A 46 10.16 -7.68 6.44
CA ARG A 46 10.32 -8.65 7.55
C ARG A 46 9.06 -9.46 7.83
N LEU A 47 7.89 -8.87 7.65
CA LEU A 47 6.62 -9.46 8.07
C LEU A 47 5.88 -10.18 6.95
N LEU A 48 6.08 -9.77 5.69
CA LEU A 48 5.39 -10.37 4.55
C LEU A 48 6.27 -11.42 3.90
N THR A 49 5.68 -12.60 3.71
CA THR A 49 6.18 -13.58 2.75
C THR A 49 6.05 -13.07 1.31
N VAL A 50 6.73 -13.73 0.37
CA VAL A 50 6.64 -13.38 -1.06
C VAL A 50 5.22 -13.53 -1.57
N GLU A 51 4.52 -14.56 -1.09
CA GLU A 51 3.12 -14.87 -1.39
C GLU A 51 2.18 -13.79 -0.86
N GLU A 52 2.37 -13.34 0.38
CA GLU A 52 1.54 -12.28 0.97
C GLU A 52 1.79 -10.92 0.29
N LEU A 53 3.03 -10.64 -0.12
CA LEU A 53 3.32 -9.43 -0.90
C LEU A 53 2.65 -9.48 -2.27
N ALA A 54 2.68 -10.63 -2.95
CA ALA A 54 2.00 -10.82 -4.23
C ALA A 54 0.47 -10.69 -4.09
N ASP A 55 -0.13 -11.30 -3.07
CA ASP A 55 -1.56 -11.16 -2.76
C ASP A 55 -1.93 -9.69 -2.51
N LEU A 56 -1.14 -8.99 -1.68
CA LEU A 56 -1.34 -7.58 -1.40
C LEU A 56 -1.28 -6.72 -2.67
N GLU A 57 -0.30 -6.97 -3.54
CA GLU A 57 -0.14 -6.26 -4.80
C GLU A 57 -1.35 -6.46 -5.73
N VAL A 58 -1.77 -7.72 -5.91
CA VAL A 58 -2.91 -8.04 -6.78
C VAL A 58 -4.20 -7.43 -6.24
N LEU A 59 -4.47 -7.55 -4.93
CA LEU A 59 -5.64 -6.92 -4.32
C LEU A 59 -5.61 -5.40 -4.49
N PHE A 60 -4.45 -4.77 -4.35
CA PHE A 60 -4.29 -3.35 -4.60
C PHE A 60 -4.67 -2.97 -6.03
N TYR A 61 -4.11 -3.64 -7.04
CA TYR A 61 -4.38 -3.30 -8.45
C TYR A 61 -5.82 -3.62 -8.87
N ILE A 62 -6.39 -4.74 -8.42
CA ILE A 62 -7.80 -5.07 -8.67
C ILE A 62 -8.71 -3.94 -8.14
N GLY A 63 -8.49 -3.50 -6.90
CA GLY A 63 -9.31 -2.45 -6.31
C GLY A 63 -9.06 -1.07 -6.88
N ARG A 64 -7.80 -0.72 -7.16
CA ARG A 64 -7.41 0.59 -7.72
C ARG A 64 -7.95 0.77 -9.14
N ASP A 65 -7.75 -0.24 -9.98
CA ASP A 65 -8.07 -0.17 -11.40
C ASP A 65 -9.49 -0.67 -11.70
N ARG A 66 -10.22 -1.11 -10.67
CA ARG A 66 -11.60 -1.66 -10.74
C ARG A 66 -11.71 -2.83 -11.72
N VAL A 67 -10.69 -3.67 -11.72
CA VAL A 67 -10.61 -4.88 -12.55
C VAL A 67 -11.58 -5.94 -12.01
N HIS A 68 -12.09 -6.81 -12.89
CA HIS A 68 -12.92 -7.93 -12.48
C HIS A 68 -12.13 -8.91 -11.62
N GLY A 69 -12.67 -9.29 -10.46
CA GLY A 69 -12.00 -10.19 -9.52
C GLY A 69 -11.78 -11.62 -10.06
N GLU A 70 -12.38 -11.99 -11.18
CA GLU A 70 -12.18 -13.27 -11.86
C GLU A 70 -10.75 -13.50 -12.36
N HIS A 71 -9.99 -12.42 -12.59
CA HIS A 71 -8.58 -12.50 -13.00
C HIS A 71 -7.62 -12.74 -11.82
N TYR A 72 -8.12 -12.79 -10.58
CA TYR A 72 -7.29 -12.86 -9.38
C TYR A 72 -6.26 -14.00 -9.39
N GLU A 73 -6.68 -15.22 -9.73
CA GLU A 73 -5.77 -16.38 -9.70
C GLU A 73 -4.67 -16.29 -10.77
N GLU A 74 -5.01 -15.76 -11.95
CA GLU A 74 -4.05 -15.53 -13.03
C GLU A 74 -3.05 -14.43 -12.65
N ASP A 75 -3.57 -13.30 -12.16
CA ASP A 75 -2.76 -12.16 -11.74
C ASP A 75 -1.85 -12.53 -10.57
N LEU A 76 -2.36 -13.30 -9.58
CA LEU A 76 -1.57 -13.81 -8.46
C LEU A 76 -0.44 -14.73 -8.96
N GLY A 77 -0.75 -15.67 -9.85
CA GLY A 77 0.24 -16.56 -10.43
C GLY A 77 1.36 -15.80 -11.13
N ARG A 78 1.00 -14.79 -11.94
CA ARG A 78 1.96 -13.93 -12.64
C ARG A 78 2.81 -13.11 -11.68
N THR A 79 2.19 -12.37 -10.76
CA THR A 79 2.90 -11.51 -9.80
C THR A 79 3.81 -12.33 -8.88
N LEU A 80 3.38 -13.51 -8.44
CA LEU A 80 4.21 -14.39 -7.63
C LEU A 80 5.44 -14.89 -8.39
N ALA A 81 5.27 -15.28 -9.66
CA ALA A 81 6.38 -15.69 -10.51
C ALA A 81 7.39 -14.54 -10.72
N GLU A 82 6.90 -13.32 -10.98
CA GLU A 82 7.73 -12.13 -11.09
C GLU A 82 8.49 -11.83 -9.79
N HIS A 83 7.83 -11.95 -8.64
CA HIS A 83 8.45 -11.70 -7.33
C HIS A 83 9.55 -12.71 -7.01
N ARG A 84 9.32 -13.99 -7.29
CA ARG A 84 10.33 -15.05 -7.10
C ARG A 84 11.53 -14.91 -8.02
N ALA A 85 11.36 -14.31 -9.19
CA ALA A 85 12.45 -14.06 -10.13
C ALA A 85 13.33 -12.85 -9.75
N LYS A 86 12.85 -11.96 -8.88
CA LYS A 86 13.59 -10.75 -8.47
C LYS A 86 14.65 -11.10 -7.42
N ALA A 87 15.86 -10.52 -7.56
CA ALA A 87 16.92 -10.63 -6.56
C ALA A 87 16.58 -9.90 -5.24
N SER A 88 15.67 -8.93 -5.30
CA SER A 88 15.17 -8.19 -4.14
C SER A 88 13.75 -7.70 -4.38
N LEU A 89 12.93 -7.76 -3.33
CA LEU A 89 11.56 -7.23 -3.33
C LEU A 89 11.48 -5.77 -2.86
N GLY A 90 12.59 -5.15 -2.47
CA GLY A 90 12.59 -3.81 -1.87
C GLY A 90 11.89 -2.75 -2.72
N SER A 91 12.11 -2.76 -4.04
CA SER A 91 11.43 -1.82 -4.95
C SER A 91 9.93 -2.06 -5.05
N ALA A 92 9.48 -3.33 -5.06
CA ALA A 92 8.06 -3.68 -5.09
C ALA A 92 7.36 -3.27 -3.79
N VAL A 93 8.00 -3.55 -2.64
CA VAL A 93 7.53 -3.12 -1.32
C VAL A 93 7.42 -1.60 -1.26
N HIS A 94 8.48 -0.87 -1.59
CA HIS A 94 8.48 0.59 -1.58
C HIS A 94 7.38 1.17 -2.50
N HIS A 95 7.23 0.59 -3.69
CA HIS A 95 6.19 1.01 -4.62
C HIS A 95 4.79 0.86 -4.05
N LEU A 96 4.49 -0.23 -3.34
CA LEU A 96 3.18 -0.42 -2.70
C LEU A 96 3.01 0.46 -1.47
N MET A 97 4.00 0.47 -0.57
CA MET A 97 3.92 1.17 0.71
C MET A 97 3.83 2.69 0.55
N SER A 98 4.37 3.25 -0.53
CA SER A 98 4.26 4.68 -0.87
C SER A 98 2.88 5.13 -1.37
N LYS A 99 1.94 4.21 -1.63
CA LYS A 99 0.62 4.56 -2.18
C LYS A 99 -0.31 5.04 -1.08
N THR A 100 -0.72 6.31 -1.11
CA THR A 100 -1.63 6.92 -0.11
C THR A 100 -3.03 6.30 -0.06
N ASN A 101 -3.44 5.62 -1.14
CA ASN A 101 -4.73 4.94 -1.26
C ASN A 101 -4.63 3.42 -1.09
N LEU A 102 -3.49 2.88 -0.63
CA LEU A 102 -3.25 1.44 -0.55
C LEU A 102 -4.36 0.69 0.19
N LEU A 103 -4.70 1.12 1.41
CA LEU A 103 -5.71 0.43 2.23
C LEU A 103 -7.09 0.43 1.57
N ASP A 104 -7.52 1.56 1.00
CA ASP A 104 -8.81 1.67 0.35
C ASP A 104 -8.90 0.76 -0.88
N ALA A 105 -7.86 0.78 -1.72
CA ALA A 105 -7.77 -0.09 -2.89
C ALA A 105 -7.73 -1.57 -2.49
N VAL A 106 -6.96 -1.96 -1.48
CA VAL A 106 -6.92 -3.37 -1.02
C VAL A 106 -8.25 -3.81 -0.43
N VAL A 107 -8.97 -2.94 0.29
CA VAL A 107 -10.34 -3.26 0.77
C VAL A 107 -11.29 -3.52 -0.40
N ASP A 108 -11.25 -2.67 -1.42
CA ASP A 108 -12.13 -2.79 -2.58
C ASP A 108 -11.75 -4.01 -3.44
N GLY A 109 -10.45 -4.29 -3.60
CA GLY A 109 -9.95 -5.51 -4.24
C GLY A 109 -10.35 -6.78 -3.48
N ALA A 110 -10.22 -6.79 -2.15
CA ALA A 110 -10.64 -7.92 -1.31
C ALA A 110 -12.14 -8.20 -1.45
N ARG A 111 -12.98 -7.17 -1.61
CA ARG A 111 -14.41 -7.35 -1.93
C ARG A 111 -14.60 -7.93 -3.31
N ALA A 112 -13.90 -7.40 -4.32
CA ALA A 112 -14.03 -7.82 -5.71
C ALA A 112 -13.67 -9.32 -5.90
N VAL A 113 -12.70 -9.84 -5.15
CA VAL A 113 -12.29 -11.25 -5.22
C VAL A 113 -13.06 -12.17 -4.25
N GLY A 114 -14.17 -11.69 -3.68
CA GLY A 114 -15.03 -12.52 -2.83
C GLY A 114 -14.51 -12.77 -1.41
N ARG A 115 -13.67 -11.88 -0.86
CA ARG A 115 -13.14 -11.94 0.52
C ARG A 115 -13.72 -10.84 1.43
N PRO A 116 -15.06 -10.81 1.67
CA PRO A 116 -15.70 -9.73 2.41
C PRO A 116 -15.27 -9.65 3.89
N SER A 117 -14.92 -10.77 4.51
CA SER A 117 -14.43 -10.81 5.89
C SER A 117 -13.06 -10.15 6.04
N LEU A 118 -12.16 -10.36 5.07
CA LEU A 118 -10.88 -9.67 5.01
C LEU A 118 -11.07 -8.17 4.78
N ALA A 119 -11.93 -7.81 3.82
CA ALA A 119 -12.27 -6.42 3.56
C ALA A 119 -12.80 -5.70 4.81
N ALA A 120 -13.65 -6.35 5.61
CA ALA A 120 -14.17 -5.81 6.85
C ALA A 120 -13.06 -5.59 7.89
N LYS A 121 -12.18 -6.58 8.10
CA LYS A 121 -11.03 -6.47 9.02
C LYS A 121 -10.09 -5.33 8.62
N LEU A 122 -9.79 -5.21 7.33
CA LEU A 122 -8.94 -4.14 6.81
C LEU A 122 -9.61 -2.77 6.96
N ARG A 123 -10.92 -2.66 6.70
CA ARG A 123 -11.65 -1.39 6.89
C ARG A 123 -11.69 -0.96 8.36
N ALA A 124 -11.66 -1.88 9.31
CA ALA A 124 -11.60 -1.54 10.73
C ALA A 124 -10.30 -0.82 11.13
N LEU A 125 -9.23 -0.94 10.33
CA LEU A 125 -7.97 -0.23 10.56
C LEU A 125 -8.08 1.28 10.29
N ARG A 126 -8.96 1.66 9.37
CA ARG A 126 -9.31 3.05 9.07
C ARG A 126 -10.76 3.13 8.60
N PRO A 127 -11.73 3.29 9.54
CA PRO A 127 -13.12 3.48 9.19
C PRO A 127 -13.27 4.75 8.35
N ARG A 128 -14.04 4.71 7.26
CA ARG A 128 -14.43 5.95 6.57
C ARG A 128 -15.46 6.66 7.43
N ALA A 129 -15.30 7.98 7.60
CA ALA A 129 -16.31 8.86 8.17
C ALA A 129 -17.59 8.91 7.32
#